data_AF-A0A1V4V264-F1
#
_entry.id   AF-A0A1V4V264-F1
#
_cell.length_a   1.000
_cell.length_b   1.000
_cell.length_c   1.000
_cell.angle_alpha   90.00
_cell.angle_beta   90.00
_cell.angle_gamma   90.00
#
_symmetry.space_group_name_H-M   'P 1'
#
loop_
_entity.id
_entity.type
_entity.pdbx_description
1 polymer ?
#
loop_
_entity_poly.entity_id
_entity_poly.type
_entity_poly.pdbx_seq_one_letter_code
_entity_poly.pdbx_strand_id
1 'polypeptide(L)'
;MSRAKITFDKKSTEPIPISFLGWKSRRVQLWISRRPMDRSEFPPCIQNVLSDGPSDAEKGGGCNRAAAFLAAFLGQAGWPEQEALALWQGFAHTHNIKDPLFHRWFCRMHCPSCQTVKSTSSGYPRLGLGGLGLCRPDSRCAQVAWPVGYGCDHPSGQDDPRGEFGVMKCLDTLVFARLQDWRTGREMELEMNQGEREELDQMVRDQGRRSLLLGWKRVKGRVRPLFILGEAEETDSASARRSMLSEQI
;
A
#
# COMPACT_ATOMS: atom_id res chain seq x y z
N MET A 1 -10.95 12.23 -0.26
CA MET A 1 -10.28 12.54 -1.54
C MET A 1 -10.13 11.26 -2.36
N SER A 2 -10.89 11.17 -3.45
CA SER A 2 -11.01 9.95 -4.26
C SER A 2 -9.70 9.69 -5.01
N ARG A 3 -9.12 8.49 -4.84
CA ARG A 3 -7.99 8.02 -5.64
C ARG A 3 -8.50 7.81 -7.07
N ALA A 4 -8.18 8.71 -8.00
CA ALA A 4 -8.21 8.35 -9.41
C ALA A 4 -7.12 7.29 -9.64
N LYS A 5 -7.49 6.01 -9.55
CA LYS A 5 -6.71 4.95 -10.19
C LYS A 5 -6.82 5.23 -11.68
N ILE A 6 -5.82 5.90 -12.24
CA ILE A 6 -5.66 5.96 -13.69
C ILE A 6 -5.40 4.52 -14.13
N THR A 7 -6.45 3.87 -14.60
CA THR A 7 -6.38 2.53 -15.18
C THR A 7 -5.85 2.75 -16.59
N PHE A 8 -4.53 2.60 -16.76
CA PHE A 8 -3.92 2.66 -18.08
C PHE A 8 -4.48 1.54 -18.94
N ASP A 9 -4.98 1.90 -20.11
CA ASP A 9 -5.32 0.94 -21.14
C ASP A 9 -4.01 0.33 -21.67
N LYS A 10 -3.77 -0.93 -21.30
CA LYS A 10 -2.58 -1.72 -21.67
C LYS A 10 -2.43 -1.93 -23.18
N LYS A 11 -3.36 -1.41 -24.00
CA LYS A 11 -3.36 -1.50 -25.46
C LYS A 11 -2.70 -0.32 -26.17
N SER A 12 -2.45 0.81 -25.51
CA SER A 12 -1.74 1.93 -26.15
C SER A 12 -0.24 1.64 -26.19
N THR A 13 0.27 1.29 -27.37
CA THR A 13 1.68 1.02 -27.64
C THR A 13 2.51 2.28 -27.87
N GLU A 14 1.87 3.44 -28.04
CA GLU A 14 2.55 4.68 -28.39
C GLU A 14 3.01 5.46 -27.15
N PRO A 15 4.30 5.85 -27.09
CA PRO A 15 4.81 6.69 -26.02
C PRO A 15 4.06 8.02 -25.90
N ILE A 16 3.80 8.45 -24.67
CA ILE A 16 3.03 9.65 -24.36
C ILE A 16 4.00 10.82 -24.16
N PRO A 17 3.84 11.94 -24.87
CA PRO A 17 4.61 13.15 -24.59
C PRO A 17 4.27 13.72 -23.21
N ILE A 18 5.30 13.99 -22.42
CA ILE A 18 5.16 14.41 -21.03
C ILE A 18 6.10 15.57 -20.68
N SER A 19 5.69 16.36 -19.68
CA SER A 19 6.60 17.25 -18.94
C SER A 19 6.89 16.65 -17.57
N PHE A 20 8.15 16.65 -17.16
CA PHE A 20 8.51 16.38 -15.76
C PHE A 20 8.29 17.63 -14.92
N LEU A 21 7.43 17.54 -13.91
CA LEU A 21 7.06 18.66 -13.03
C LEU A 21 7.85 18.67 -11.72
N GLY A 22 8.52 17.56 -11.38
CA GLY A 22 9.31 17.43 -10.15
C GLY A 22 9.03 16.15 -9.38
N TRP A 23 9.74 16.04 -8.26
CA TRP A 23 9.65 14.89 -7.34
C TRP A 23 8.64 15.15 -6.23
N LYS A 24 7.91 14.10 -5.84
CA LYS A 24 7.07 14.06 -4.66
C LYS A 24 7.41 12.84 -3.83
N SER A 25 7.57 13.02 -2.52
CA SER A 25 7.81 11.91 -1.60
C SER A 25 6.62 11.72 -0.68
N ARG A 26 6.24 10.47 -0.42
CA ARG A 26 5.20 10.11 0.54
C ARG A 26 5.73 9.07 1.51
N ARG A 27 5.67 9.41 2.81
CA ARG A 27 5.96 8.45 3.87
C ARG A 27 4.80 7.46 3.99
N VAL A 28 5.14 6.18 4.00
CA VAL A 28 4.23 5.11 4.42
C VAL A 28 4.48 4.93 5.90
N GLN A 29 3.47 5.21 6.71
CA GLN A 29 3.60 5.19 8.16
C GLN A 29 2.62 4.19 8.75
N LEU A 30 3.08 3.50 9.78
CA LEU A 30 2.33 2.53 10.57
C LEU A 30 2.13 3.12 11.96
N TRP A 31 0.88 3.32 12.37
CA TRP A 31 0.57 3.61 13.77
C TRP A 31 0.71 2.33 14.60
N ILE A 32 1.42 2.41 15.72
CA ILE A 32 1.61 1.31 16.66
C ILE A 32 1.17 1.81 18.05
N SER A 33 0.33 1.05 18.73
CA SER A 33 -0.09 1.36 20.10
C SER A 33 1.13 1.45 21.02
N ARG A 34 1.16 2.46 21.89
CA ARG A 34 2.24 2.61 22.87
C ARG A 34 2.11 1.60 24.00
N ARG A 35 0.88 1.23 24.36
CA ARG A 35 0.59 0.23 25.39
C ARG A 35 0.15 -1.06 24.70
N PRO A 36 0.73 -2.23 25.06
CA PRO A 36 0.24 -3.50 24.58
C PRO A 36 -1.25 -3.64 24.89
N MET A 37 -2.05 -3.96 23.87
CA MET A 37 -3.47 -4.27 24.07
C MET A 37 -3.60 -5.52 24.96
N ASP A 38 -4.50 -5.48 25.95
CA ASP A 38 -4.77 -6.65 26.77
C ASP A 38 -5.38 -7.78 25.91
N ARG A 39 -4.99 -9.02 26.19
CA ARG A 39 -5.47 -10.19 25.44
C ARG A 39 -6.99 -10.36 25.53
N SER A 40 -7.61 -9.99 26.66
CA SER A 40 -9.06 -10.02 26.84
C SER A 40 -9.79 -9.02 25.95
N GLU A 41 -9.08 -7.99 25.47
CA GLU A 41 -9.59 -6.98 24.56
C GLU A 41 -9.30 -7.29 23.09
N PHE A 42 -8.78 -8.48 22.78
CA PHE A 42 -8.59 -8.87 21.40
C PHE A 42 -9.92 -8.95 20.65
N PRO A 43 -9.97 -8.49 19.39
CA PRO A 43 -11.17 -8.63 18.58
C PRO A 43 -11.49 -10.12 18.34
N PRO A 44 -12.78 -10.48 18.15
CA PRO A 44 -13.18 -11.86 17.94
C PRO A 44 -12.41 -12.59 16.84
N CYS A 45 -12.04 -11.89 15.77
CA CYS A 45 -11.25 -12.48 14.68
C CYS A 45 -9.83 -12.91 15.09
N ILE A 46 -9.20 -12.21 16.04
CA ILE A 46 -7.89 -12.59 16.59
C ILE A 46 -8.05 -13.72 17.60
N GLN A 47 -9.08 -13.64 18.46
CA GLN A 47 -9.39 -14.70 19.41
C GLN A 47 -9.61 -16.04 18.68
N ASN A 48 -10.43 -16.05 17.62
CA ASN A 48 -10.69 -17.25 16.82
C ASN A 48 -9.44 -17.75 16.09
N VAL A 49 -8.52 -16.87 15.67
CA VAL A 49 -7.22 -17.31 15.11
C VAL A 49 -6.41 -18.05 16.16
N LEU A 50 -6.38 -17.56 17.41
CA LEU A 50 -5.62 -18.17 18.50
C LEU A 50 -6.25 -19.45 19.04
N SER A 51 -7.58 -19.56 19.00
CA SER A 51 -8.33 -20.68 19.60
C SER A 51 -8.67 -21.78 18.59
N ASP A 52 -9.26 -21.43 17.45
CA ASP A 52 -9.84 -22.39 16.50
C ASP A 52 -8.90 -22.65 15.32
N GLY A 53 -8.25 -21.59 14.82
CA GLY A 53 -7.52 -21.63 13.56
C GLY A 53 -8.41 -21.96 12.34
N PRO A 54 -7.88 -21.86 11.11
CA PRO A 54 -8.61 -22.32 9.92
C PRO A 54 -8.79 -23.84 9.94
N SER A 55 -9.93 -24.34 9.49
CA SER A 55 -10.20 -25.79 9.46
C SER A 55 -9.28 -26.55 8.48
N ASP A 56 -8.95 -27.81 8.80
CA ASP A 56 -8.10 -28.69 7.98
C ASP A 56 -8.67 -28.99 6.58
N ALA A 57 -9.95 -28.69 6.33
CA ALA A 57 -10.57 -28.79 5.00
C ALA A 57 -10.04 -27.71 4.04
N GLU A 58 -9.39 -26.65 4.54
CA GLU A 58 -8.94 -25.48 3.78
C GLU A 58 -7.42 -25.44 3.59
N LYS A 59 -6.78 -26.63 3.48
CA LYS A 59 -5.33 -26.90 3.35
C LYS A 59 -4.52 -26.09 2.32
N GLY A 60 -5.14 -25.18 1.56
CA GLY A 60 -4.51 -24.43 0.46
C GLY A 60 -3.95 -23.03 0.79
N GLY A 61 -4.09 -22.50 2.02
CA GLY A 61 -3.46 -21.20 2.35
C GLY A 61 -4.19 -20.31 3.34
N GLY A 62 -5.17 -20.81 4.10
CA GLY A 62 -5.79 -20.09 5.22
C GLY A 62 -4.79 -19.76 6.33
N CYS A 63 -3.97 -20.74 6.73
CA CYS A 63 -3.06 -20.61 7.88
C CYS A 63 -1.98 -19.55 7.68
N ASN A 64 -1.37 -19.46 6.49
CA ASN A 64 -0.41 -18.37 6.18
C ASN A 64 -1.06 -16.99 6.24
N ARG A 65 -2.32 -16.85 5.81
CA ARG A 65 -3.06 -15.58 5.88
C ARG A 65 -3.38 -15.23 7.34
N ALA A 66 -3.86 -16.18 8.12
CA ALA A 66 -4.15 -16.02 9.55
C ALA A 66 -2.87 -15.68 10.35
N ALA A 67 -1.76 -16.39 10.09
CA ALA A 67 -0.48 -16.12 10.73
C ALA A 67 0.06 -14.72 10.39
N ALA A 68 -0.02 -14.30 9.12
CA ALA A 68 0.39 -12.96 8.71
C ALA A 68 -0.52 -11.87 9.32
N PHE A 69 -1.83 -12.13 9.39
CA PHE A 69 -2.79 -11.26 10.06
C PHE A 69 -2.46 -11.11 11.54
N LEU A 70 -2.23 -12.22 12.25
CA LEU A 70 -1.88 -12.22 13.67
C LEU A 70 -0.60 -11.44 13.94
N ALA A 71 0.47 -11.67 13.16
CA ALA A 71 1.73 -10.95 13.31
C ALA A 71 1.57 -9.44 13.09
N ALA A 72 0.82 -9.03 12.05
CA ALA A 72 0.55 -7.62 11.77
C ALA A 72 -0.30 -6.96 12.88
N PHE A 73 -1.30 -7.68 13.40
CA PHE A 73 -2.13 -7.22 14.51
C PHE A 73 -1.30 -7.02 15.77
N LEU A 74 -0.54 -8.04 16.23
CA LEU A 74 0.25 -7.96 17.47
C LEU A 74 1.26 -6.81 17.43
N GLY A 75 1.91 -6.63 16.28
CA GLY A 75 2.84 -5.51 16.09
C GLY A 75 2.17 -4.14 16.20
N GLN A 76 1.03 -3.94 15.56
CA GLN A 76 0.30 -2.66 15.68
C GLN A 76 -0.41 -2.48 17.02
N ALA A 77 -0.78 -3.56 17.70
CA ALA A 77 -1.36 -3.57 19.04
C ALA A 77 -0.32 -3.28 20.14
N GLY A 78 0.94 -3.02 19.76
CA GLY A 78 1.99 -2.56 20.69
C GLY A 78 2.66 -3.67 21.49
N TRP A 79 2.43 -4.94 21.16
CA TRP A 79 3.03 -6.05 21.90
C TRP A 79 4.55 -6.08 21.75
N PRO A 80 5.31 -6.39 22.82
CA PRO A 80 6.75 -6.62 22.72
C PRO A 80 7.05 -7.78 21.76
N GLU A 81 8.11 -7.67 20.95
CA GLU A 81 8.40 -8.65 19.89
C GLU A 81 8.54 -10.08 20.42
N GLN A 82 9.20 -10.28 21.56
CA GLN A 82 9.40 -11.60 22.15
C GLN A 82 8.07 -12.24 22.60
N GLU A 83 7.20 -11.48 23.26
CA GLU A 83 5.89 -11.96 23.71
C GLU A 83 4.95 -12.22 22.52
N ALA A 84 4.96 -11.31 21.54
CA ALA A 84 4.20 -11.47 20.31
C ALA A 84 4.66 -12.69 19.50
N LEU A 85 5.98 -12.92 19.43
CA LEU A 85 6.55 -14.09 18.75
C LEU A 85 6.15 -15.37 19.47
N ALA A 86 6.24 -15.43 20.80
CA ALA A 86 5.82 -16.61 21.57
C ALA A 86 4.33 -16.94 21.35
N LEU A 87 3.46 -15.93 21.40
CA LEU A 87 2.03 -16.11 21.14
C LEU A 87 1.76 -16.57 19.69
N TRP A 88 2.46 -15.96 18.73
CA TRP A 88 2.36 -16.32 17.32
C TRP A 88 2.88 -17.73 17.03
N GLN A 89 3.98 -18.14 17.68
CA GLN A 89 4.58 -19.48 17.55
C GLN A 89 3.62 -20.58 18.03
N GLY A 90 2.79 -20.31 19.04
CA GLY A 90 1.73 -21.24 19.46
C GLY A 90 0.78 -21.58 18.31
N PHE A 91 0.40 -20.59 17.50
CA PHE A 91 -0.39 -20.82 16.29
C PHE A 91 0.45 -21.44 15.17
N ALA A 92 1.66 -20.92 14.94
CA ALA A 92 2.51 -21.33 13.83
C ALA A 92 2.92 -22.80 13.91
N HIS A 93 3.23 -23.30 15.12
CA HIS A 93 3.62 -24.69 15.35
C HIS A 93 2.49 -25.65 14.97
N THR A 94 1.27 -25.39 15.44
CA THR A 94 0.07 -26.20 15.13
C THR A 94 -0.19 -26.31 13.62
N HIS A 95 0.18 -25.28 12.85
CA HIS A 95 -0.10 -25.21 11.42
C HIS A 95 1.15 -25.30 10.52
N ASN A 96 2.30 -25.72 11.05
CA ASN A 96 3.57 -25.85 10.31
C ASN A 96 4.01 -24.58 9.54
N ILE A 97 3.79 -23.41 10.14
CA ILE A 97 4.14 -22.11 9.56
C ILE A 97 5.57 -21.73 9.95
N LYS A 98 6.33 -21.17 9.00
CA LYS A 98 7.74 -20.81 9.22
C LYS A 98 7.89 -19.40 9.81
N ASP A 99 8.77 -19.27 10.79
CA ASP A 99 9.11 -18.03 11.53
C ASP A 99 9.43 -16.79 10.66
N PRO A 100 10.07 -16.87 9.47
CA PRO A 100 10.30 -15.70 8.64
C PRO A 100 9.03 -14.94 8.25
N LEU A 101 7.86 -15.59 8.31
CA LEU A 101 6.58 -14.93 8.09
C LEU A 101 6.29 -13.91 9.20
N PHE A 102 6.58 -14.21 10.46
CA PHE A 102 6.38 -13.29 11.57
C PHE A 102 7.15 -11.98 11.34
N HIS A 103 8.48 -12.07 11.15
CA HIS A 103 9.34 -10.88 10.98
C HIS A 103 9.09 -10.11 9.67
N ARG A 104 8.38 -10.71 8.70
CA ARG A 104 7.94 -10.00 7.49
C ARG A 104 6.76 -9.08 7.75
N TRP A 105 5.90 -9.41 8.72
CA TRP A 105 4.64 -8.71 8.96
C TRP A 105 4.65 -7.88 10.25
N PHE A 106 5.23 -8.41 11.33
CA PHE A 106 5.28 -7.77 12.64
C PHE A 106 5.94 -6.38 12.56
N CYS A 107 5.19 -5.33 12.93
CA CYS A 107 5.62 -3.93 12.89
C CYS A 107 6.18 -3.45 11.54
N ARG A 108 5.85 -4.15 10.43
CA ARG A 108 6.35 -3.85 9.07
C ARG A 108 5.24 -3.71 8.04
N MET A 109 4.04 -4.16 8.37
CA MET A 109 2.86 -4.12 7.51
C MET A 109 1.66 -3.65 8.32
N HIS A 110 0.71 -2.99 7.66
CA HIS A 110 -0.58 -2.70 8.28
C HIS A 110 -1.35 -3.99 8.55
N CYS A 111 -1.90 -4.09 9.75
CA CYS A 111 -3.01 -4.95 10.08
C CYS A 111 -4.14 -4.69 9.07
N PRO A 112 -4.65 -5.73 8.39
CA PRO A 112 -5.72 -5.57 7.41
C PRO A 112 -6.98 -4.96 8.06
N SER A 113 -7.67 -4.09 7.32
CA SER A 113 -8.93 -3.51 7.77
C SER A 113 -10.01 -4.59 7.93
N CYS A 114 -11.09 -4.27 8.65
CA CYS A 114 -12.23 -5.18 8.78
C CYS A 114 -12.80 -5.59 7.41
N GLN A 115 -12.80 -4.67 6.44
CA GLN A 115 -13.21 -4.98 5.06
C GLN A 115 -12.27 -5.99 4.39
N THR A 116 -10.95 -5.83 4.54
CA THR A 116 -9.99 -6.80 4.01
C THR A 116 -10.15 -8.16 4.70
N VAL A 117 -10.25 -8.19 6.03
CA VAL A 117 -10.42 -9.45 6.79
C VAL A 117 -11.67 -10.22 6.35
N LYS A 118 -12.80 -9.53 6.12
CA LYS A 118 -14.05 -10.17 5.66
C LYS A 118 -14.00 -10.66 4.21
N SER A 119 -13.08 -10.16 3.38
CA SER A 119 -13.03 -10.55 1.97
C SER A 119 -12.55 -11.98 1.78
N THR A 120 -13.14 -12.69 0.81
CA THR A 120 -12.60 -13.95 0.32
C THR A 120 -11.34 -13.69 -0.50
N SER A 121 -10.38 -14.60 -0.41
CA SER A 121 -9.09 -14.47 -1.07
C SER A 121 -8.66 -15.80 -1.66
N SER A 122 -8.04 -15.76 -2.84
CA SER A 122 -7.50 -16.92 -3.54
C SER A 122 -6.23 -17.50 -2.88
N GLY A 123 -5.71 -16.85 -1.83
CA GLY A 123 -4.55 -17.31 -1.08
C GLY A 123 -3.60 -16.18 -0.63
N TYR A 124 -2.53 -16.57 0.06
CA TYR A 124 -1.44 -15.66 0.44
C TYR A 124 -0.74 -15.11 -0.83
N PRO A 125 -0.36 -13.82 -0.89
CA PRO A 125 -0.22 -12.83 0.18
C PRO A 125 -1.46 -11.98 0.50
N ARG A 126 -2.62 -12.27 -0.10
CA ARG A 126 -3.85 -11.49 0.18
C ARG A 126 -4.49 -11.99 1.48
N LEU A 127 -4.53 -11.14 2.50
CA LEU A 127 -4.93 -11.49 3.87
C LEU A 127 -6.43 -11.65 4.14
N GLY A 128 -7.27 -11.72 3.10
CA GLY A 128 -8.70 -11.95 3.31
C GLY A 128 -8.95 -13.29 4.00
N LEU A 129 -9.74 -13.29 5.08
CA LEU A 129 -10.12 -14.47 5.86
C LEU A 129 -11.58 -14.90 5.61
N GLY A 130 -12.26 -14.27 4.64
CA GLY A 130 -13.59 -14.66 4.23
C GLY A 130 -13.61 -16.12 3.75
N GLY A 131 -14.63 -16.86 4.18
CA GLY A 131 -14.76 -18.31 3.95
C GLY A 131 -14.17 -19.18 5.06
N LEU A 132 -13.18 -18.68 5.82
CA LEU A 132 -12.45 -19.48 6.82
C LEU A 132 -13.16 -19.61 8.18
N GLY A 133 -14.32 -18.98 8.35
CA GLY A 133 -15.07 -18.98 9.62
C GLY A 133 -14.41 -18.23 10.79
N LEU A 134 -13.28 -17.54 10.57
CA LEU A 134 -12.51 -16.86 11.62
C LEU A 134 -13.06 -15.48 12.00
N CYS A 135 -13.62 -14.74 11.04
CA CYS A 135 -14.20 -13.42 11.30
C CYS A 135 -15.67 -13.55 11.71
N ARG A 136 -15.91 -13.73 13.02
CA ARG A 136 -17.25 -13.77 13.63
C ARG A 136 -17.47 -12.47 14.43
N PRO A 137 -17.98 -11.40 13.81
CA PRO A 137 -18.09 -10.10 14.47
C PRO A 137 -19.13 -10.10 15.58
N ASP A 138 -18.89 -9.31 16.61
CA ASP A 138 -19.83 -8.99 17.69
C ASP A 138 -20.36 -7.55 17.58
N SER A 139 -21.08 -7.08 18.61
CA SER A 139 -21.66 -5.73 18.64
C SER A 139 -20.62 -4.62 18.62
N ARG A 140 -19.44 -4.82 19.22
CA ARG A 140 -18.35 -3.83 19.26
C ARG A 140 -17.68 -3.65 17.91
N CYS A 141 -17.62 -4.71 17.10
CA CYS A 141 -17.05 -4.66 15.75
C CYS A 141 -17.73 -3.63 14.82
N ALA A 142 -18.98 -3.20 15.11
CA ALA A 142 -19.67 -2.16 14.35
C ALA A 142 -19.12 -0.75 14.58
N GLN A 143 -18.41 -0.53 15.70
CA GLN A 143 -17.90 0.78 16.11
C GLN A 143 -16.46 1.04 15.64
N VAL A 144 -15.83 0.06 14.98
CA VAL A 144 -14.40 0.12 14.64
C VAL A 144 -14.15 -0.22 13.17
N ALA A 145 -13.25 0.54 12.53
CA ALA A 145 -12.93 0.35 11.11
C ALA A 145 -11.90 -0.78 10.86
N TRP A 146 -11.19 -1.20 11.91
CA TRP A 146 -10.07 -2.14 11.82
C TRP A 146 -9.85 -2.89 13.14
N PRO A 147 -9.23 -4.09 13.11
CA PRO A 147 -9.08 -4.95 14.29
C PRO A 147 -8.31 -4.32 15.46
N VAL A 148 -7.27 -3.54 15.19
CA VAL A 148 -6.48 -2.87 16.23
C VAL A 148 -7.32 -1.83 17.00
N GLY A 149 -8.26 -1.15 16.33
CA GLY A 149 -9.16 -0.19 16.97
C GLY A 149 -10.17 -0.83 17.93
N TYR A 150 -10.25 -2.16 17.99
CA TYR A 150 -11.22 -2.86 18.84
C TYR A 150 -10.93 -2.70 20.34
N GLY A 151 -9.66 -2.82 20.73
CA GLY A 151 -9.20 -2.72 22.13
C GLY A 151 -8.24 -1.55 22.38
N CYS A 152 -7.94 -0.75 21.35
CA CYS A 152 -7.20 0.49 21.55
C CYS A 152 -8.21 1.63 21.72
N ASP A 153 -8.05 2.44 22.77
CA ASP A 153 -8.76 3.71 23.00
C ASP A 153 -8.34 4.79 21.98
N HIS A 154 -8.14 4.40 20.72
CA HIS A 154 -7.91 5.32 19.63
C HIS A 154 -9.29 5.67 19.04
N PRO A 155 -9.80 6.90 19.22
CA PRO A 155 -11.01 7.32 18.54
C PRO A 155 -10.76 7.18 17.05
N SER A 156 -11.52 6.30 16.40
CA SER A 156 -11.38 6.04 14.97
C SER A 156 -11.46 7.36 14.20
N GLY A 157 -10.35 7.79 13.61
CA GLY A 157 -10.31 8.97 12.74
C GLY A 157 -9.86 10.30 13.38
N GLN A 158 -9.36 10.33 14.61
CA GLN A 158 -8.60 11.48 15.10
C GLN A 158 -7.11 11.20 14.94
N ASP A 159 -6.38 12.12 14.32
CA ASP A 159 -4.92 12.14 14.43
C ASP A 159 -4.56 12.14 15.93
N ASP A 160 -3.51 11.42 16.32
CA ASP A 160 -2.91 11.47 17.66
C ASP A 160 -1.73 12.46 17.63
N PRO A 161 -1.97 13.79 17.58
CA PRO A 161 -0.91 14.77 17.36
C PRO A 161 0.07 14.83 18.52
N ARG A 162 -0.34 14.41 19.72
CA ARG A 162 0.50 14.33 20.91
C ARG A 162 1.24 12.99 21.02
N GLY A 163 0.88 12.03 20.16
CA GLY A 163 1.36 10.66 20.21
C GLY A 163 1.11 10.04 21.57
N GLU A 164 -0.04 10.29 22.20
CA GLU A 164 -0.35 9.83 23.56
C GLU A 164 -0.69 8.33 23.56
N PHE A 165 -1.44 7.89 22.56
CA PHE A 165 -1.98 6.53 22.44
C PHE A 165 -1.08 5.62 21.60
N GLY A 166 -0.31 6.19 20.68
CA GLY A 166 0.63 5.42 19.88
C GLY A 166 1.75 6.21 19.25
N VAL A 167 2.54 5.51 18.44
CA VAL A 167 3.70 6.05 17.73
C VAL A 167 3.58 5.78 16.24
N MET A 168 3.92 6.78 15.42
CA MET A 168 3.97 6.64 13.97
C MET A 168 5.35 6.11 13.56
N LYS A 169 5.42 4.85 13.17
CA LYS A 169 6.63 4.24 12.59
C LYS A 169 6.66 4.47 11.09
N CYS A 170 7.73 5.07 10.56
CA CYS A 170 7.93 5.12 9.11
C CYS A 170 8.33 3.72 8.62
N LEU A 171 7.51 3.13 7.75
CA LEU A 171 7.79 1.83 7.12
C LEU A 171 8.64 2.01 5.86
N ASP A 172 8.29 3.01 5.05
CA ASP A 172 8.91 3.26 3.76
C ASP A 172 8.71 4.72 3.33
N THR A 173 9.50 5.17 2.37
CA THR A 173 9.29 6.45 1.67
C THR A 173 9.17 6.18 0.19
N LEU A 174 7.93 6.26 -0.32
CA LEU A 174 7.65 6.13 -1.73
C LEU A 174 7.97 7.44 -2.44
N VAL A 175 8.69 7.34 -3.56
CA VAL A 175 9.04 8.49 -4.41
C VAL A 175 8.20 8.42 -5.68
N PHE A 176 7.62 9.56 -6.04
CA PHE A 176 6.78 9.70 -7.22
C PHE A 176 7.35 10.78 -8.14
N ALA A 177 7.42 10.48 -9.43
CA ALA A 177 7.56 11.49 -10.46
C ALA A 177 6.19 12.15 -10.68
N ARG A 178 6.13 13.47 -10.61
CA ARG A 178 4.97 14.25 -11.07
C ARG A 178 5.18 14.59 -12.54
N LEU A 179 4.23 14.17 -13.37
CA LEU A 179 4.31 14.31 -14.82
C LEU A 179 3.04 15.00 -15.32
N GLN A 180 3.16 15.79 -16.38
CA GLN A 180 2.01 16.30 -17.12
C GLN A 180 1.91 15.56 -18.44
N ASP A 181 0.78 14.91 -18.71
CA ASP A 181 0.47 14.32 -20.01
C ASP A 181 0.01 15.43 -20.97
N TRP A 182 0.73 15.62 -22.08
CA TRP A 182 0.41 16.67 -23.05
C TRP A 182 -0.87 16.38 -23.84
N ARG A 183 -1.23 15.11 -24.02
CA ARG A 183 -2.43 14.72 -24.78
C ARG A 183 -3.70 15.12 -24.05
N THR A 184 -3.67 15.05 -22.73
CA THR A 184 -4.85 15.30 -21.88
C THR A 184 -4.74 16.57 -21.04
N GLY A 185 -3.55 17.17 -20.94
CA GLY A 185 -3.24 18.29 -20.05
C GLY A 185 -3.22 17.91 -18.56
N ARG A 186 -3.45 16.64 -18.21
CA ARG A 186 -3.62 16.19 -16.83
C ARG A 186 -2.29 15.87 -16.17
N GLU A 187 -2.21 16.16 -14.88
CA GLU A 187 -1.12 15.66 -14.05
C GLU A 187 -1.32 14.18 -13.70
N MET A 188 -0.21 13.45 -13.62
CA MET A 188 -0.14 12.09 -13.13
C MET A 188 1.05 11.91 -12.19
N GLU A 189 0.89 10.96 -11.26
CA GLU A 189 1.94 10.55 -10.33
C GLU A 189 2.32 9.11 -10.65
N LEU A 190 3.62 8.88 -10.83
CA LEU A 190 4.19 7.58 -11.12
C LEU A 190 5.15 7.19 -10.00
N GLU A 191 4.91 6.06 -9.33
CA GLU A 191 5.82 5.55 -8.30
C GLU A 191 7.11 5.05 -8.94
N MET A 192 8.24 5.46 -8.37
CA MET A 192 9.58 5.24 -8.92
C MET A 192 10.45 4.52 -7.90
N ASN A 193 11.18 3.50 -8.35
CA ASN A 193 12.31 2.99 -7.60
C ASN A 193 13.55 3.87 -7.82
N GLN A 194 14.63 3.59 -7.07
CA GLN A 194 15.85 4.38 -7.13
C GLN A 194 16.47 4.44 -8.54
N GLY A 195 16.59 3.30 -9.24
CA GLY A 195 17.16 3.27 -10.59
C GLY A 195 16.28 3.99 -11.62
N GLU A 196 14.95 3.84 -11.53
CA GLU A 196 14.00 4.57 -12.39
C GLU A 196 14.09 6.10 -12.16
N ARG A 197 14.31 6.51 -10.91
CA ARG A 197 14.53 7.93 -10.56
C ARG A 197 15.81 8.47 -11.16
N GLU A 198 16.92 7.75 -10.99
CA GLU A 198 18.23 8.13 -11.54
C GLU A 198 18.17 8.23 -13.08
N GLU A 199 17.49 7.28 -13.74
CA GLU A 199 17.25 7.30 -15.20
C GLU A 199 16.48 8.55 -15.63
N LEU A 200 15.37 8.88 -14.94
CA LEU A 200 14.57 10.07 -15.28
C LEU A 200 15.33 11.37 -14.99
N ASP A 201 16.04 11.47 -13.87
CA ASP A 201 16.85 12.64 -13.53
C ASP A 201 17.95 12.89 -14.58
N GLN A 202 18.53 11.83 -15.16
CA GLN A 202 19.49 11.94 -16.25
C GLN A 202 18.80 12.40 -17.55
N MET A 203 17.68 11.77 -17.92
CA MET A 203 16.91 12.13 -19.13
C MET A 203 16.46 13.59 -19.13
N VAL A 204 15.99 14.12 -17.98
CA VAL A 204 15.57 15.52 -17.84
C VAL A 204 16.75 16.48 -18.01
N ARG A 205 17.94 16.13 -17.51
CA ARG A 205 19.16 16.93 -17.74
C ARG A 205 19.58 16.93 -19.21
N ASP A 206 19.48 15.78 -19.85
CA ASP A 206 19.88 15.60 -21.25
C ASP A 206 18.82 16.09 -22.23
N GLN A 207 17.61 16.41 -21.77
CA GLN A 207 16.46 16.74 -22.61
C GLN A 207 16.77 17.89 -23.58
N GLY A 208 17.36 18.99 -23.11
CA GLY A 208 17.63 20.16 -23.95
C GLY A 208 16.33 20.66 -24.62
N ARG A 209 16.29 20.66 -25.96
CA ARG A 209 15.08 21.01 -26.74
C ARG A 209 14.18 19.81 -27.08
N ARG A 210 14.60 18.59 -26.78
CA ARG A 210 13.89 17.34 -27.13
C ARG A 210 12.61 17.17 -26.31
N SER A 211 11.67 16.39 -26.84
CA SER A 211 10.46 16.02 -26.11
C SER A 211 10.72 14.79 -25.25
N LEU A 212 10.28 14.83 -23.99
CA LEU A 212 10.33 13.65 -23.11
C LEU A 212 9.07 12.80 -23.37
N LEU A 213 9.26 11.52 -23.65
CA LEU A 213 8.21 10.57 -23.92
C LEU A 213 8.19 9.48 -22.85
N LEU A 214 7.00 9.13 -22.38
CA LEU A 214 6.73 8.05 -21.44
C LEU A 214 6.14 6.85 -22.16
N GLY A 215 6.87 5.74 -22.15
CA GLY A 215 6.41 4.42 -22.56
C GLY A 215 6.42 3.41 -21.42
N TRP A 216 6.17 2.15 -21.76
CA TRP A 216 6.15 1.05 -20.80
C TRP A 216 6.92 -0.16 -21.34
N LYS A 217 7.75 -0.77 -20.49
CA LYS A 217 8.50 -1.99 -20.79
C LYS A 217 8.15 -3.11 -19.82
N ARG A 218 8.17 -4.36 -20.31
CA ARG A 218 8.05 -5.55 -19.43
C ARG A 218 9.44 -5.99 -18.99
N VAL A 219 9.67 -6.01 -17.68
CA VAL A 219 10.91 -6.52 -17.06
C VAL A 219 10.54 -7.59 -16.04
N LYS A 220 10.98 -8.83 -16.28
CA LYS A 220 10.70 -9.99 -15.40
C LYS A 220 9.20 -10.11 -15.02
N GLY A 221 8.33 -9.97 -16.00
CA GLY A 221 6.87 -10.04 -15.83
C GLY A 221 6.21 -8.82 -15.19
N ARG A 222 6.96 -7.77 -14.82
CA ARG A 222 6.42 -6.51 -14.31
C ARG A 222 6.47 -5.43 -15.38
N VAL A 223 5.40 -4.63 -15.47
CA VAL A 223 5.37 -3.46 -16.35
C VAL A 223 6.05 -2.30 -15.61
N ARG A 224 7.03 -1.68 -16.26
CA ARG A 224 7.86 -0.60 -15.73
C ARG A 224 7.81 0.59 -16.68
N PRO A 225 7.93 1.83 -16.18
CA PRO A 225 8.06 2.97 -17.05
C PRO A 225 9.36 2.90 -17.87
N LEU A 226 9.31 3.49 -19.05
CA LEU A 226 10.45 3.71 -19.92
C LEU A 226 10.40 5.15 -20.39
N PHE A 227 11.48 5.91 -20.18
CA PHE A 227 11.60 7.29 -20.63
C PHE A 227 12.46 7.36 -21.88
N ILE A 228 12.01 8.13 -22.87
CA ILE A 228 12.66 8.25 -24.17
C ILE A 228 12.73 9.75 -24.50
N LEU A 229 13.85 10.20 -25.04
CA LEU A 229 13.96 11.52 -25.64
C LEU A 229 13.62 11.41 -27.12
N GLY A 230 12.48 11.96 -27.52
CA GLY A 230 12.09 12.12 -28.92
C GLY A 230 12.65 13.41 -29.50
N GLU A 231 12.69 13.52 -30.83
CA GLU A 231 12.92 14.81 -31.46
C GLU A 231 11.86 15.81 -30.99
N ALA A 232 12.24 17.09 -30.91
CA ALA A 232 11.26 18.12 -30.63
C ALA A 232 10.25 18.08 -31.78
N GLU A 233 9.00 17.68 -31.52
CA GLU A 233 7.96 17.99 -32.48
C GLU A 233 7.96 19.52 -32.60
N GLU A 234 8.28 20.03 -33.78
CA GLU A 234 7.95 21.39 -34.21
C GLU A 234 6.41 21.54 -34.31
N THR A 235 5.67 21.06 -33.33
CA THR A 235 4.29 21.46 -33.14
C THR A 235 4.31 22.80 -32.46
N ASP A 236 4.37 23.83 -33.32
CA ASP A 236 3.91 25.20 -33.07
C ASP A 236 3.69 25.55 -31.60
N SER A 237 4.79 25.69 -30.87
CA SER A 237 4.81 26.40 -29.59
C SER A 237 4.40 27.88 -29.74
N ALA A 238 4.22 28.35 -30.98
CA ALA A 238 3.56 29.61 -31.34
C ALA A 238 2.03 29.52 -31.54
N SER A 239 1.45 28.35 -31.85
CA SER A 239 0.01 28.19 -32.12
C SER A 239 -0.79 27.93 -30.84
N ALA A 240 -0.33 27.00 -29.99
CA ALA A 240 -1.03 26.70 -28.73
C ALA A 240 -0.93 27.82 -27.69
N ARG A 241 0.15 28.61 -27.70
CA ARG A 241 0.28 29.81 -26.85
C ARG A 241 -0.48 31.02 -27.38
N ARG A 242 -0.74 31.12 -28.70
CA ARG A 242 -1.57 32.20 -29.27
C ARG A 242 -3.07 31.95 -29.07
N SER A 243 -3.50 30.69 -29.05
CA SER A 243 -4.92 30.36 -28.88
C SER A 243 -5.48 30.64 -27.47
N MET A 244 -4.65 30.82 -26.44
CA MET A 244 -5.12 31.19 -25.09
C MET A 244 -5.17 32.71 -24.84
N LEU A 245 -4.60 33.53 -25.72
CA LEU A 245 -4.60 34.99 -25.60
C LEU A 245 -5.58 35.69 -26.56
N SER A 246 -6.23 34.95 -27.46
CA SER A 246 -7.20 35.50 -28.42
C SER A 246 -8.68 35.38 -27.99
N GLU A 247 -8.98 34.82 -26.82
CA GLU A 247 -10.35 34.75 -26.27
C GLU A 247 -10.62 35.77 -25.15
N GLN A 248 -9.81 36.83 -25.05
CA GLN A 248 -10.06 37.99 -24.18
C GLN A 248 -9.88 39.30 -24.95
N ILE A 249 -10.71 39.52 -25.98
CA ILE A 249 -11.08 40.86 -26.48
C ILE A 249 -12.57 40.83 -26.79
#